data_AF-A0AAV9IBL7-F1
#
_entry.id   AF-A0AAV9IBL7-F1
#
_cell.length_a   1.000
_cell.length_b   1.000
_cell.length_c   1.000
_cell.angle_alpha   90.00
_cell.angle_beta   90.00
_cell.angle_gamma   90.00
#
_symmetry.space_group_name_H-M   'P 1'
#
loop_
_entity.id
_entity.type
_entity.pdbx_description
1 polymer ?
#
loop_
_entity_poly.entity_id
_entity_poly.type
_entity_poly.pdbx_seq_one_letter_code
_entity_poly.pdbx_strand_id
1 'polypeptide(L)'
;METPSSTQHVVELRLVVALTRNERGIGIQGKLPWKLKKDLQFFKELTLGNAVIMGRKTWESLPPISRPLKKRLNIILTSNPTLFQKKYLESLPDQQRDEEEEGGLCLACSSFENALNLLKLRSVNLAYVIGGQRVFEEALANSACRRIYLTRIHQDFTCDAFFPCIPNDFRLVSNSEVFEENGIKFEFVEYRRERCSSEGSLENLATLQRQVTAETRQHEEFQYLELVRKIMEQGVFKNDRTGVGTLSLFGYQMRFSLQNQFPLLTTKKVFWKGLVYELLWFISGSTNAKKLSEKDVHIWDENASRAFLDSLGFFDREEGDLGPVYGFQWRHFGAKYRSMHDNYDNEGIDQLSQIIETLKSNPNDRRMILTAWNPSAISQMALPPCHILAQFYVANGYLSCHMYQRSCDMGLGVPFNIGSYALLTCMIAKIVHLSPGELIYSMGDVHIYRNHLEPLTVQLNRKPRPFPHLVIKDRPDLQTIDDFVFTDFELVDYHPHSTIKMRMAV
;
A
#
# COMPACT_ATOMS: atom_id res chain seq x y z
N MET A 1 50.93 -1.00 25.46
CA MET A 1 50.15 -2.14 24.93
C MET A 1 48.81 -1.59 24.51
N GLU A 2 48.70 -1.18 23.25
CA GLU A 2 47.42 -0.79 22.67
C GLU A 2 46.59 -2.06 22.45
N THR A 3 45.42 -2.11 23.09
CA THR A 3 44.40 -3.11 22.78
C THR A 3 43.86 -2.86 21.37
N PRO A 4 43.87 -3.85 20.47
CA PRO A 4 43.33 -3.66 19.13
C PRO A 4 41.82 -3.43 19.21
N SER A 5 41.36 -2.35 18.56
CA SER A 5 39.93 -2.08 18.40
C SER A 5 39.30 -3.25 17.65
N SER A 6 38.34 -3.94 18.27
CA SER A 6 37.58 -5.01 17.65
C SER A 6 36.72 -4.44 16.53
N THR A 7 37.20 -4.47 15.29
CA THR A 7 36.35 -4.31 14.12
C THR A 7 35.31 -5.43 14.15
N GLN A 8 34.05 -5.08 14.41
CA GLN A 8 32.94 -6.03 14.38
C GLN A 8 32.94 -6.72 13.02
N HIS A 9 33.19 -8.04 13.01
CA HIS A 9 33.11 -8.84 11.79
C HIS A 9 31.64 -8.94 11.37
N VAL A 10 31.26 -8.21 10.31
CA VAL A 10 29.88 -8.18 9.80
C VAL A 10 29.77 -9.07 8.58
N VAL A 11 28.85 -10.02 8.62
CA VAL A 11 28.54 -10.91 7.48
C VAL A 11 27.54 -10.19 6.57
N GLU A 12 27.88 -9.91 5.33
CA GLU A 12 26.92 -9.42 4.34
C GLU A 12 25.99 -10.55 3.89
N LEU A 13 24.69 -10.28 3.84
CA LEU A 13 23.68 -11.22 3.35
C LEU A 13 23.16 -10.78 1.98
N ARG A 14 22.95 -11.75 1.10
CA ARG A 14 22.29 -11.57 -0.20
C ARG A 14 21.24 -12.65 -0.39
N LEU A 15 20.10 -12.32 -0.98
CA LEU A 15 19.08 -13.32 -1.29
C LEU A 15 19.20 -13.76 -2.75
N VAL A 16 18.94 -15.04 -3.01
CA VAL A 16 18.72 -15.55 -4.36
C VAL A 16 17.39 -16.29 -4.38
N VAL A 17 16.46 -15.86 -5.24
CA VAL A 17 15.11 -16.43 -5.30
C VAL A 17 14.56 -16.39 -6.74
N ALA A 18 13.79 -17.42 -7.12
CA ALA A 18 12.93 -17.39 -8.29
C ALA A 18 11.47 -17.35 -7.82
N LEU A 19 10.66 -16.45 -8.37
CA LEU A 19 9.25 -16.27 -7.95
C LEU A 19 8.31 -15.87 -9.09
N THR A 20 7.03 -16.19 -8.94
CA THR A 20 5.97 -15.73 -9.86
C THR A 20 5.71 -14.24 -9.71
N ARG A 21 5.44 -13.56 -10.83
CA ARG A 21 5.31 -12.09 -10.88
C ARG A 21 4.17 -11.54 -10.02
N ASN A 22 3.01 -12.20 -10.02
CA ASN A 22 1.81 -11.66 -9.40
C ASN A 22 1.73 -12.08 -7.92
N GLU A 23 1.79 -13.38 -7.65
CA GLU A 23 1.57 -13.92 -6.30
C GLU A 23 2.85 -14.06 -5.46
N ARG A 24 4.05 -13.91 -6.05
CA ARG A 24 5.35 -14.21 -5.42
C ARG A 24 5.49 -15.66 -4.95
N GLY A 25 4.85 -16.59 -5.64
CA GLY A 25 4.96 -18.02 -5.36
C GLY A 25 6.38 -18.53 -5.63
N ILE A 26 6.92 -19.37 -4.74
CA ILE A 26 8.30 -19.92 -4.82
C ILE A 26 8.35 -21.45 -4.80
N GLY A 27 7.24 -22.12 -4.53
CA GLY A 27 7.24 -23.56 -4.32
C GLY A 27 5.85 -24.14 -4.15
N ILE A 28 5.73 -25.43 -4.46
CA ILE A 28 4.54 -26.25 -4.22
C ILE A 28 4.99 -27.63 -3.72
N GLN A 29 4.47 -28.09 -2.58
CA GLN A 29 4.76 -29.40 -2.00
C GLN A 29 6.26 -29.73 -1.90
N GLY A 30 7.08 -28.72 -1.58
CA GLY A 30 8.53 -28.88 -1.46
C GLY A 30 9.27 -29.07 -2.80
N LYS A 31 8.69 -28.62 -3.91
CA LYS A 31 9.31 -28.60 -5.24
C LYS A 31 9.14 -27.22 -5.89
N LEU A 32 10.02 -26.91 -6.85
CA LEU A 32 9.82 -25.78 -7.75
C LEU A 32 8.72 -26.14 -8.76
N PRO A 33 7.73 -25.25 -9.02
CA PRO A 33 6.69 -25.49 -10.02
C PRO A 33 7.23 -25.50 -11.47
N TRP A 34 8.43 -24.99 -11.68
CA TRP A 34 9.09 -24.85 -12.98
C TRP A 34 10.46 -25.52 -13.02
N LYS A 35 11.00 -25.65 -14.24
CA LYS A 35 12.36 -26.14 -14.49
C LYS A 35 13.05 -25.25 -15.52
N LEU A 36 13.86 -24.33 -15.02
CA LEU A 36 14.57 -23.32 -15.81
C LEU A 36 16.08 -23.55 -15.64
N LYS A 37 16.75 -24.00 -16.71
CA LYS A 37 18.19 -24.31 -16.69
C LYS A 37 19.01 -23.04 -16.49
N LYS A 38 18.64 -21.94 -17.16
CA LYS A 38 19.34 -20.66 -17.05
C LYS A 38 19.21 -20.03 -15.66
N ASP A 39 18.07 -20.17 -15.00
CA ASP A 39 17.89 -19.79 -13.58
C ASP A 39 18.81 -20.61 -12.65
N LEU A 40 18.85 -21.93 -12.82
CA LEU A 40 19.74 -22.79 -12.04
C LEU A 40 21.23 -22.47 -12.27
N GLN A 41 21.59 -22.10 -13.50
CA GLN A 41 22.94 -21.63 -13.84
C GLN A 41 23.25 -20.31 -13.13
N PHE A 42 22.35 -19.32 -13.22
CA PHE A 42 22.47 -18.03 -12.54
C PHE A 42 22.61 -18.20 -11.01
N PHE A 43 21.77 -19.02 -10.40
CA PHE A 43 21.86 -19.40 -8.99
C PHE A 43 23.24 -20.00 -8.64
N LYS A 44 23.74 -20.92 -9.47
CA LYS A 44 25.03 -21.56 -9.24
C LYS A 44 26.16 -20.55 -9.34
N GLU A 45 26.16 -19.68 -10.35
CA GLU A 45 27.18 -18.66 -10.58
C GLU A 45 27.25 -17.65 -9.42
N LEU A 46 26.10 -17.19 -8.91
CA LEU A 46 26.05 -16.30 -7.76
C LEU A 46 26.59 -16.93 -6.47
N THR A 47 26.24 -18.19 -6.22
CA THR A 47 26.45 -18.83 -4.91
C THR A 47 27.77 -19.60 -4.80
N LEU A 48 28.40 -19.99 -5.91
CA LEU A 48 29.60 -20.83 -5.90
C LEU A 48 30.74 -20.18 -5.09
N GLY A 49 31.40 -20.96 -4.24
CA GLY A 49 32.51 -20.48 -3.40
C GLY A 49 32.08 -19.69 -2.15
N ASN A 50 30.77 -19.46 -1.95
CA ASN A 50 30.24 -18.72 -0.81
C ASN A 50 29.48 -19.64 0.16
N ALA A 51 29.07 -19.09 1.31
CA ALA A 51 28.13 -19.78 2.17
C ALA A 51 26.68 -19.62 1.67
N VAL A 52 25.86 -20.64 1.90
CA VAL A 52 24.43 -20.65 1.61
C VAL A 52 23.65 -21.01 2.88
N ILE A 53 22.63 -20.22 3.20
CA ILE A 53 21.73 -20.47 4.32
C ILE A 53 20.38 -20.93 3.77
N MET A 54 19.88 -22.06 4.26
CA MET A 54 18.59 -22.58 3.86
C MET A 54 17.80 -23.24 5.00
N GLY A 55 16.48 -23.31 4.86
CA GLY A 55 15.63 -24.07 5.76
C GLY A 55 15.68 -25.57 5.47
N ARG A 56 15.38 -26.40 6.47
CA ARG A 56 15.36 -27.86 6.35
C ARG A 56 14.43 -28.40 5.25
N LYS A 57 13.26 -27.79 5.01
CA LYS A 57 12.38 -28.15 3.87
C LYS A 57 13.04 -27.84 2.51
N THR A 58 13.78 -26.73 2.42
CA THR A 58 14.53 -26.38 1.20
C THR A 58 15.67 -27.36 0.97
N TRP A 59 16.41 -27.73 2.02
CA TRP A 59 17.38 -28.82 1.94
C TRP A 59 16.75 -30.12 1.43
N GLU A 60 15.60 -30.51 1.98
CA GLU A 60 14.85 -31.71 1.57
C GLU A 60 14.28 -31.64 0.15
N SER A 61 14.18 -30.44 -0.44
CA SER A 61 13.73 -30.26 -1.83
C SER A 61 14.84 -30.44 -2.87
N LEU A 62 16.11 -30.26 -2.49
CA LEU A 62 17.25 -30.37 -3.40
C LEU A 62 17.40 -31.81 -3.91
N PRO A 63 17.84 -32.07 -5.15
CA PRO A 63 18.16 -33.43 -5.57
C PRO A 63 19.21 -34.07 -4.64
N PRO A 64 19.09 -35.35 -4.22
CA PRO A 64 20.05 -35.99 -3.30
C PRO A 64 21.51 -35.86 -3.74
N ILE A 65 21.78 -35.99 -5.04
CA ILE A 65 23.14 -35.83 -5.63
C ILE A 65 23.72 -34.40 -5.50
N SER A 66 22.87 -33.43 -5.19
CA SER A 66 23.22 -32.02 -5.01
C SER A 66 23.29 -31.61 -3.53
N ARG A 67 23.18 -32.57 -2.59
CA ARG A 67 23.29 -32.34 -1.15
C ARG A 67 24.62 -32.92 -0.61
N PRO A 68 25.47 -32.10 0.03
CA PRO A 68 25.42 -30.65 0.09
C PRO A 68 25.68 -30.01 -1.28
N LEU A 69 25.34 -28.72 -1.41
CA LEU A 69 25.69 -27.97 -2.60
C LEU A 69 27.22 -27.86 -2.69
N LYS A 70 27.81 -28.55 -3.67
CA LYS A 70 29.28 -28.64 -3.83
C LYS A 70 29.96 -27.27 -3.85
N LYS A 71 31.15 -27.20 -3.24
CA LYS A 71 32.02 -26.02 -3.14
C LYS A 71 31.38 -24.79 -2.48
N ARG A 72 30.43 -25.02 -1.57
CA ARG A 72 29.72 -24.00 -0.79
C ARG A 72 29.60 -24.48 0.64
N LEU A 73 29.70 -23.57 1.60
CA LEU A 73 29.35 -23.87 2.99
C LEU A 73 27.83 -23.84 3.13
N ASN A 74 27.21 -24.97 3.43
CA ASN A 74 25.77 -25.14 3.56
C ASN A 74 25.38 -25.03 5.04
N ILE A 75 24.51 -24.06 5.36
CA ILE A 75 23.95 -23.87 6.69
C ILE A 75 22.47 -24.19 6.66
N ILE A 76 22.05 -25.20 7.43
CA ILE A 76 20.69 -25.71 7.46
C ILE A 76 20.01 -25.27 8.76
N LEU A 77 18.91 -24.53 8.63
CA LEU A 77 18.05 -24.15 9.74
C LEU A 77 17.03 -25.25 10.03
N THR A 78 17.08 -25.80 11.23
CA THR A 78 16.20 -26.89 11.69
C THR A 78 15.96 -26.83 13.19
N SER A 79 14.78 -27.24 13.65
CA SER A 79 14.47 -27.27 15.08
C SER A 79 15.28 -28.31 15.86
N ASN A 80 15.90 -29.30 15.19
CA ASN A 80 16.73 -30.32 15.81
C ASN A 80 18.07 -30.48 15.06
N PRO A 81 19.03 -29.56 15.28
CA PRO A 81 20.29 -29.53 14.54
C PRO A 81 21.19 -30.72 14.83
N THR A 82 21.24 -31.19 16.08
CA THR A 82 22.05 -32.35 16.47
C THR A 82 21.59 -33.62 15.77
N LEU A 83 20.28 -33.88 15.74
CA LEU A 83 19.74 -35.04 15.04
C LEU A 83 19.97 -34.94 13.52
N PHE A 84 19.82 -33.74 12.96
CA PHE A 84 20.11 -33.52 11.54
C PHE A 84 21.57 -33.83 11.21
N GLN A 85 22.51 -33.28 11.97
CA GLN A 85 23.95 -33.47 11.73
C GLN A 85 24.32 -34.94 11.82
N LYS A 86 23.83 -35.65 12.86
CA LYS A 86 24.05 -37.08 13.03
C LYS A 86 23.57 -37.88 11.81
N LYS A 87 22.32 -37.68 11.38
CA LYS A 87 21.76 -38.36 10.21
C LYS A 87 22.51 -38.05 8.92
N TYR A 88 22.99 -36.82 8.78
CA TYR A 88 23.78 -36.41 7.63
C TYR A 88 25.13 -37.14 7.59
N LEU A 89 25.89 -37.15 8.70
CA LEU A 89 27.17 -37.86 8.78
C LEU A 89 27.03 -39.38 8.58
N GLU A 90 25.97 -39.98 9.13
CA GLU A 90 25.64 -41.41 8.91
C GLU A 90 25.33 -41.73 7.44
N SER A 91 24.87 -40.74 6.66
CA SER A 91 24.59 -40.92 5.23
C SER A 91 25.82 -40.84 4.33
N LEU A 92 26.96 -40.39 4.88
CA LEU A 92 28.21 -40.26 4.14
C LEU A 92 29.04 -41.56 4.20
N PRO A 93 29.77 -41.90 3.13
CA PRO A 93 30.84 -42.92 3.18
C PRO A 93 31.89 -42.57 4.23
N ASP A 94 32.52 -43.57 4.84
CA ASP A 94 33.43 -43.37 6.00
C ASP A 94 34.53 -42.33 5.74
N GLN A 95 35.19 -42.37 4.57
CA GLN A 95 36.23 -41.39 4.20
C GLN A 95 35.73 -39.94 4.13
N GLN A 96 34.47 -39.72 3.74
CA GLN A 96 33.87 -38.38 3.68
C GLN A 96 33.32 -37.95 5.03
N ARG A 97 33.03 -38.88 5.94
CA ARG A 97 32.55 -38.59 7.28
C ARG A 97 33.63 -37.90 8.10
N ASP A 98 34.85 -38.43 8.07
CA ASP A 98 35.99 -37.88 8.82
C ASP A 98 36.33 -36.45 8.37
N GLU A 99 36.35 -36.19 7.05
CA GLU A 99 36.57 -34.85 6.49
C GLU A 99 35.47 -33.86 6.91
N GLU A 100 34.22 -34.33 6.97
CA GLU A 100 33.08 -33.51 7.35
C GLU A 100 33.06 -33.21 8.87
N GLU A 101 33.58 -34.11 9.71
CA GLU A 101 33.71 -33.92 11.14
C GLU A 101 34.81 -32.91 11.53
N GLU A 102 35.93 -32.87 10.80
CA GLU A 102 37.07 -31.97 11.11
C GLU A 102 36.87 -30.53 10.60
N GLY A 103 35.95 -30.29 9.67
CA GLY A 103 35.81 -28.96 9.07
C GLY A 103 34.73 -28.81 7.99
N GLY A 104 33.74 -29.71 8.00
CA GLY A 104 32.77 -29.92 6.93
C GLY A 104 32.04 -28.70 6.37
N LEU A 105 31.55 -28.87 5.14
CA LEU A 105 30.81 -27.85 4.39
C LEU A 105 29.30 -27.92 4.61
N CYS A 106 28.80 -28.67 5.58
CA CYS A 106 27.38 -28.79 5.89
C CYS A 106 27.17 -28.76 7.41
N LEU A 107 26.57 -27.67 7.88
CA LEU A 107 26.32 -27.40 9.30
C LEU A 107 24.84 -27.18 9.54
N ALA A 108 24.32 -27.67 10.67
CA ALA A 108 22.96 -27.40 11.10
C ALA A 108 22.90 -26.50 12.34
N CYS A 109 21.93 -25.59 12.38
CA CYS A 109 21.65 -24.77 13.56
C CYS A 109 20.15 -24.48 13.73
N SER A 110 19.78 -23.98 14.90
CA SER A 110 18.37 -23.85 15.32
C SER A 110 17.71 -22.53 14.97
N SER A 111 18.47 -21.49 14.62
CA SER A 111 17.97 -20.14 14.35
C SER A 111 18.84 -19.41 13.33
N PHE A 112 18.28 -18.38 12.69
CA PHE A 112 19.02 -17.54 11.77
C PHE A 112 20.18 -16.80 12.46
N GLU A 113 19.98 -16.35 13.71
CA GLU A 113 21.05 -15.76 14.52
C GLU A 113 22.22 -16.73 14.75
N ASN A 114 21.92 -18.00 15.05
CA ASN A 114 22.95 -19.04 15.20
C ASN A 114 23.70 -19.27 13.87
N ALA A 115 23.01 -19.20 12.73
CA ALA A 115 23.66 -19.26 11.43
C ALA A 115 24.65 -18.10 11.23
N LEU A 116 24.28 -16.87 11.59
CA LEU A 116 25.18 -15.71 11.50
C LEU A 116 26.40 -15.85 12.42
N ASN A 117 26.22 -16.40 13.63
CA ASN A 117 27.32 -16.65 14.54
C ASN A 117 28.27 -17.73 14.01
N LEU A 118 27.74 -18.81 13.42
CA LEU A 118 28.56 -19.82 12.74
C LEU A 118 29.36 -19.23 11.57
N LEU A 119 28.75 -18.35 10.78
CA LEU A 119 29.43 -17.67 9.67
C LEU A 119 30.60 -16.81 10.16
N LYS A 120 30.41 -16.07 11.25
CA LYS A 120 31.48 -15.29 11.89
C LYS A 120 32.61 -16.19 12.41
N LEU A 121 32.28 -17.30 13.07
CA LEU A 121 33.27 -18.27 13.56
C LEU A 121 34.08 -18.92 12.44
N ARG A 122 33.51 -19.02 11.23
CA ARG A 122 34.18 -19.52 10.02
C ARG A 122 34.81 -18.40 9.18
N SER A 123 34.87 -17.17 9.68
CA SER A 123 35.41 -16.00 8.98
C SER A 123 34.78 -15.76 7.60
N VAL A 124 33.49 -16.07 7.46
CA VAL A 124 32.73 -15.87 6.22
C VAL A 124 32.19 -14.44 6.17
N ASN A 125 32.57 -13.69 5.12
CA ASN A 125 32.15 -12.30 4.94
C ASN A 125 30.85 -12.16 4.14
N LEU A 126 30.47 -13.16 3.35
CA LEU A 126 29.32 -13.12 2.45
C LEU A 126 28.57 -14.45 2.50
N ALA A 127 27.26 -14.38 2.74
CA ALA A 127 26.38 -15.53 2.67
C ALA A 127 25.14 -15.24 1.82
N TYR A 128 24.72 -16.27 1.09
CA TYR A 128 23.51 -16.24 0.29
C TYR A 128 22.37 -16.96 1.01
N VAL A 129 21.24 -16.28 1.19
CA VAL A 129 20.02 -16.90 1.69
C VAL A 129 19.23 -17.41 0.49
N ILE A 130 18.98 -18.71 0.47
CA ILE A 130 18.42 -19.41 -0.70
C ILE A 130 17.05 -20.04 -0.43
N GLY A 131 16.42 -19.66 0.68
CA GLY A 131 15.05 -20.03 1.05
C GLY A 131 14.96 -20.98 2.24
N GLY A 132 13.78 -21.42 2.66
CA GLY A 132 12.46 -21.10 2.12
C GLY A 132 11.84 -19.86 2.76
N GLN A 133 10.52 -19.71 2.59
CA GLN A 133 9.73 -18.54 3.01
C GLN A 133 10.18 -17.92 4.34
N ARG A 134 10.17 -18.67 5.44
CA ARG A 134 10.56 -18.18 6.76
C ARG A 134 12.01 -17.67 6.82
N VAL A 135 12.93 -18.34 6.12
CA VAL A 135 14.35 -17.94 6.10
C VAL A 135 14.53 -16.65 5.29
N PHE A 136 13.75 -16.49 4.22
CA PHE A 136 13.71 -15.22 3.48
C PHE A 136 13.14 -14.09 4.34
N GLU A 137 12.07 -14.33 5.11
CA GLU A 137 11.49 -13.37 6.05
C GLU A 137 12.53 -12.90 7.08
N GLU A 138 13.21 -13.84 7.75
CA GLU A 138 14.26 -13.54 8.74
C GLU A 138 15.45 -12.79 8.11
N ALA A 139 15.83 -13.13 6.86
CA ALA A 139 16.91 -12.47 6.15
C ALA A 139 16.58 -11.04 5.69
N LEU A 140 15.37 -10.80 5.17
CA LEU A 140 14.92 -9.46 4.76
C LEU A 140 14.75 -8.52 5.95
N ALA A 141 14.37 -9.04 7.12
CA ALA A 141 14.32 -8.27 8.36
C ALA A 141 15.73 -7.87 8.86
N ASN A 142 16.78 -8.58 8.42
CA ASN A 142 18.14 -8.32 8.86
C ASN A 142 18.81 -7.19 8.04
N SER A 143 19.33 -6.18 8.73
CA SER A 143 20.02 -5.02 8.13
C SER A 143 21.31 -5.39 7.38
N ALA A 144 21.88 -6.56 7.65
CA ALA A 144 23.01 -7.08 6.90
C ALA A 144 22.62 -7.61 5.50
N CYS A 145 21.34 -7.79 5.22
CA CYS A 145 20.84 -8.13 3.89
C CYS A 145 20.94 -6.93 2.95
N ARG A 146 21.91 -6.95 2.04
CA ARG A 146 22.22 -5.81 1.16
C ARG A 146 21.67 -5.96 -0.25
N ARG A 147 21.43 -7.18 -0.74
CA ARG A 147 20.97 -7.41 -2.12
C ARG A 147 19.95 -8.54 -2.22
N ILE A 148 19.09 -8.44 -3.22
CA ILE A 148 18.17 -9.50 -3.64
C ILE A 148 18.42 -9.74 -5.13
N TYR A 149 18.82 -10.95 -5.49
CA TYR A 149 18.85 -11.44 -6.85
C TYR A 149 17.59 -12.27 -7.08
N LEU A 150 16.72 -11.76 -7.95
CA LEU A 150 15.39 -12.27 -8.16
C LEU A 150 15.25 -12.73 -9.61
N THR A 151 14.80 -13.96 -9.82
CA THR A 151 14.31 -14.42 -11.11
C THR A 151 12.80 -14.22 -11.14
N ARG A 152 12.33 -13.24 -11.91
CA ARG A 152 10.90 -12.89 -12.03
C ARG A 152 10.28 -13.73 -13.13
N ILE A 153 9.37 -14.63 -12.77
CA ILE A 153 8.68 -15.52 -13.70
C ILE A 153 7.34 -14.90 -14.06
N HIS A 154 7.08 -14.73 -15.35
CA HIS A 154 5.92 -13.97 -15.84
C HIS A 154 4.63 -14.79 -15.87
N GLN A 155 4.73 -16.12 -15.76
CA GLN A 155 3.61 -17.03 -15.61
C GLN A 155 3.33 -17.30 -14.13
N ASP A 156 2.04 -17.46 -13.81
CA ASP A 156 1.62 -17.92 -12.48
C ASP A 156 1.52 -19.45 -12.43
N PHE A 157 1.81 -19.99 -11.25
CA PHE A 157 1.76 -21.42 -10.93
C PHE A 157 1.08 -21.57 -9.57
N THR A 158 0.34 -22.66 -9.38
CA THR A 158 -0.17 -22.99 -8.03
C THR A 158 1.00 -23.19 -7.07
N CYS A 159 1.03 -22.39 -6.00
CA CYS A 159 2.08 -22.41 -4.99
C CYS A 159 1.50 -22.55 -3.57
N ASP A 160 2.26 -23.16 -2.66
CA ASP A 160 1.97 -23.24 -1.22
C ASP A 160 3.05 -22.59 -0.34
N ALA A 161 4.12 -22.07 -0.96
CA ALA A 161 5.15 -21.28 -0.34
C ALA A 161 5.37 -20.00 -1.14
N PHE A 162 5.52 -18.88 -0.44
CA PHE A 162 5.58 -17.55 -1.05
C PHE A 162 6.80 -16.78 -0.57
N PHE A 163 7.35 -15.93 -1.44
CA PHE A 163 8.36 -14.97 -1.05
C PHE A 163 7.71 -13.77 -0.34
N PRO A 164 8.24 -13.32 0.80
CA PRO A 164 7.75 -12.12 1.48
C PRO A 164 7.85 -10.85 0.62
N CYS A 165 7.08 -9.83 0.97
CA CYS A 165 7.18 -8.53 0.30
C CYS A 165 8.59 -7.95 0.43
N ILE A 166 9.14 -7.42 -0.66
CA ILE A 166 10.42 -6.72 -0.66
C ILE A 166 10.26 -5.41 0.13
N PRO A 167 11.05 -5.15 1.18
CA PRO A 167 10.95 -3.93 1.96
C PRO A 167 11.28 -2.67 1.14
N ASN A 168 10.66 -1.53 1.50
CA ASN A 168 10.77 -0.28 0.72
C ASN A 168 12.16 0.36 0.74
N ASP A 169 13.08 -0.09 1.58
CA ASP A 169 14.48 0.35 1.60
C ASP A 169 15.36 -0.39 0.58
N PHE A 170 14.81 -1.36 -0.13
CA PHE A 170 15.39 -1.94 -1.34
C PHE A 170 14.95 -1.16 -2.58
N ARG A 171 15.93 -0.71 -3.36
CA ARG A 171 15.70 -0.12 -4.68
C ARG A 171 16.03 -1.11 -5.78
N LEU A 172 15.24 -1.06 -6.83
CA LEU A 172 15.57 -1.72 -8.09
C LEU A 172 16.89 -1.15 -8.63
N VAL A 173 17.84 -2.03 -8.92
CA VAL A 173 19.16 -1.67 -9.49
C VAL A 173 19.17 -1.93 -10.99
N SER A 174 18.70 -3.11 -11.39
CA SER A 174 18.76 -3.54 -12.78
C SER A 174 17.72 -4.63 -13.07
N ASN A 175 17.35 -4.73 -14.35
CA ASN A 175 16.62 -5.84 -14.93
C ASN A 175 17.42 -6.35 -16.13
N SER A 176 17.45 -7.66 -16.37
CA SER A 176 17.96 -8.23 -17.61
C SER A 176 16.94 -8.12 -18.74
N GLU A 177 17.34 -8.53 -19.95
CA GLU A 177 16.38 -8.93 -20.99
C GLU A 177 15.50 -10.10 -20.52
N VAL A 178 14.36 -10.29 -21.19
CA VAL A 178 13.45 -11.41 -20.92
C VAL A 178 13.94 -12.66 -21.64
N PHE A 179 14.10 -13.74 -20.89
CA PHE A 179 14.42 -15.07 -21.38
C PHE A 179 13.18 -15.93 -21.49
N GLU A 180 13.25 -16.95 -22.35
CA GLU A 180 12.20 -17.96 -22.47
C GLU A 180 12.82 -19.37 -22.47
N GLU A 181 12.34 -20.24 -21.59
CA GLU A 181 12.71 -21.67 -21.56
C GLU A 181 11.46 -22.52 -21.29
N ASN A 182 11.25 -23.57 -22.08
CA ASN A 182 10.09 -24.46 -21.94
C ASN A 182 8.74 -23.71 -21.95
N GLY A 183 8.62 -22.61 -22.71
CA GLY A 183 7.43 -21.76 -22.76
C GLY A 183 7.22 -20.84 -21.55
N ILE A 184 8.17 -20.80 -20.62
CA ILE A 184 8.14 -19.96 -19.42
C ILE A 184 9.04 -18.74 -19.66
N LYS A 185 8.50 -17.54 -19.46
CA LYS A 185 9.18 -16.26 -19.66
C LYS A 185 9.64 -15.73 -18.31
N PHE A 186 10.89 -15.29 -18.23
CA PHE A 186 11.44 -14.77 -16.98
C PHE A 186 12.57 -13.77 -17.22
N GLU A 187 12.82 -12.92 -16.25
CA GLU A 187 13.93 -11.94 -16.24
C GLU A 187 14.69 -12.00 -14.91
N PHE A 188 15.95 -11.60 -14.90
CA PHE A 188 16.74 -11.43 -13.68
C PHE A 188 16.67 -9.98 -13.23
N VAL A 189 16.40 -9.79 -11.94
CA VAL A 189 16.16 -8.51 -11.31
C VAL A 189 17.07 -8.39 -10.09
N GLU A 190 17.78 -7.27 -9.97
CA GLU A 190 18.59 -6.97 -8.79
C GLU A 190 17.96 -5.84 -7.98
N TYR A 191 17.80 -6.06 -6.68
CA TYR A 191 17.51 -5.01 -5.71
C TYR A 191 18.70 -4.80 -4.77
N ARG A 192 18.90 -3.56 -4.33
CA ARG A 192 19.93 -3.19 -3.35
C ARG A 192 19.32 -2.36 -2.23
N ARG A 193 19.69 -2.68 -0.98
CA ARG A 193 19.32 -1.91 0.20
C ARG A 193 20.14 -0.61 0.25
N GLU A 194 19.47 0.54 0.37
CA GLU A 194 20.14 1.84 0.51
C GLU A 194 21.02 1.88 1.78
N ARG A 195 22.24 2.44 1.69
CA ARG A 195 23.11 2.64 2.85
C ARG A 195 22.71 3.95 3.53
N CYS A 196 22.51 3.92 4.84
CA CYS A 196 22.37 5.13 5.64
C CYS A 196 23.73 5.83 5.66
N SER A 197 23.90 6.92 4.91
CA SER A 197 25.10 7.75 4.93
C SER A 197 24.99 8.75 6.08
N SER A 198 25.85 8.55 7.08
CA SER A 198 26.07 9.48 8.19
C SER A 198 26.90 10.67 7.73
N GLU A 199 26.29 11.65 7.07
CA GLU A 199 26.81 13.02 6.92
C GLU A 199 25.73 13.89 6.25
N GLY A 200 25.13 14.82 7.00
CA GLY A 200 24.08 15.71 6.48
C GLY A 200 23.00 16.07 7.50
N SER A 201 23.35 17.02 8.37
CA SER A 201 22.48 17.67 9.36
C SER A 201 21.14 18.18 8.79
N LEU A 202 20.06 17.96 9.57
CA LEU A 202 18.64 18.36 9.45
C LEU A 202 17.63 17.24 9.13
N GLU A 203 18.01 16.15 8.46
CA GLU A 203 17.11 14.98 8.27
C GLU A 203 17.04 14.04 9.48
N ASN A 204 18.01 14.13 10.40
CA ASN A 204 18.15 13.21 11.53
C ASN A 204 17.00 13.24 12.55
N LEU A 205 16.20 14.31 12.61
CA LEU A 205 14.97 14.32 13.44
C LEU A 205 13.82 13.54 12.79
N ALA A 206 13.72 13.60 11.45
CA ALA A 206 12.72 12.83 10.70
C ALA A 206 13.10 11.35 10.58
N THR A 207 14.40 11.05 10.54
CA THR A 207 14.91 9.67 10.41
C THR A 207 14.89 8.93 11.75
N LEU A 208 15.14 9.58 12.89
CA LEU A 208 14.87 8.97 14.21
C LEU A 208 13.37 8.70 14.41
N GLN A 209 12.49 9.59 13.94
CA GLN A 209 11.04 9.35 13.97
C GLN A 209 10.61 8.21 13.03
N ARG A 210 11.31 7.99 11.90
CA ARG A 210 11.01 6.90 10.95
C ARG A 210 11.63 5.56 11.31
N GLN A 211 12.82 5.52 11.93
CA GLN A 211 13.45 4.28 12.39
C GLN A 211 12.61 3.56 13.46
N VAL A 212 11.90 4.31 14.31
CA VAL A 212 10.94 3.75 15.28
C VAL A 212 9.72 3.10 14.59
N THR A 213 9.41 3.45 13.32
CA THR A 213 8.23 2.92 12.60
C THR A 213 8.48 1.68 11.75
N ALA A 214 9.73 1.37 11.37
CA ALA A 214 10.02 0.31 10.41
C ALA A 214 10.06 -1.10 11.05
N GLU A 215 10.42 -1.20 12.32
CA GLU A 215 10.40 -2.47 13.07
C GLU A 215 8.99 -2.91 13.48
N THR A 216 7.97 -2.06 13.25
CA THR A 216 6.54 -2.30 13.54
C THR A 216 5.63 -1.51 12.59
N ARG A 217 5.71 -1.68 11.25
CA ARG A 217 4.69 -1.05 10.37
C ARG A 217 3.35 -1.76 10.54
N GLN A 218 2.58 -1.27 11.50
CA GLN A 218 1.13 -1.50 11.60
C GLN A 218 0.50 -1.22 10.23
N HIS A 219 -0.43 -2.08 9.83
CA HIS A 219 -1.32 -1.86 8.69
C HIS A 219 -1.82 -0.40 8.63
N GLU A 220 -1.80 0.25 7.47
CA GLU A 220 -2.06 1.71 7.35
C GLU A 220 -3.45 2.13 7.89
N GLU A 221 -4.45 1.23 7.89
CA GLU A 221 -5.76 1.42 8.55
C GLU A 221 -5.67 1.74 10.05
N PHE A 222 -4.58 1.37 10.73
CA PHE A 222 -4.40 1.74 12.13
C PHE A 222 -4.31 3.25 12.35
N GLN A 223 -3.89 4.04 11.36
CA GLN A 223 -3.94 5.50 11.45
C GLN A 223 -5.36 6.02 11.70
N TYR A 224 -6.35 5.42 11.03
CA TYR A 224 -7.77 5.74 11.26
C TYR A 224 -8.24 5.24 12.63
N LEU A 225 -7.94 3.99 12.99
CA LEU A 225 -8.41 3.40 14.25
C LEU A 225 -7.81 4.08 15.48
N GLU A 226 -6.53 4.45 15.41
CA GLU A 226 -5.85 5.17 16.48
C GLU A 226 -6.38 6.59 16.62
N LEU A 227 -6.72 7.26 15.52
CA LEU A 227 -7.38 8.55 15.57
C LEU A 227 -8.78 8.46 16.17
N VAL A 228 -9.57 7.45 15.81
CA VAL A 228 -10.87 7.17 16.44
C VAL A 228 -10.70 6.98 17.95
N ARG A 229 -9.77 6.10 18.38
CA ARG A 229 -9.49 5.88 19.80
C ARG A 229 -9.07 7.16 20.51
N LYS A 230 -8.19 7.96 19.90
CA LYS A 230 -7.70 9.21 20.45
C LYS A 230 -8.82 10.24 20.63
N ILE A 231 -9.74 10.35 19.69
CA ILE A 231 -10.92 11.24 19.82
C ILE A 231 -11.85 10.75 20.94
N MET A 232 -12.03 9.44 21.10
CA MET A 232 -12.85 8.89 22.19
C MET A 232 -12.23 9.14 23.58
N GLU A 233 -10.91 9.08 23.70
CA GLU A 233 -10.19 9.24 24.97
C GLU A 233 -9.92 10.71 25.34
N GLN A 234 -9.61 11.55 24.34
CA GLN A 234 -9.07 12.90 24.54
C GLN A 234 -9.92 13.98 23.89
N GLY A 235 -10.93 13.61 23.11
CA GLY A 235 -11.78 14.54 22.39
C GLY A 235 -12.53 15.48 23.33
N VAL A 236 -12.57 16.75 22.97
CA VAL A 236 -13.33 17.75 23.71
C VAL A 236 -14.78 17.66 23.27
N PHE A 237 -15.69 17.59 24.25
CA PHE A 237 -17.11 17.65 23.96
C PHE A 237 -17.49 19.02 23.38
N LYS A 238 -18.24 18.99 22.28
CA LYS A 238 -18.81 20.17 21.63
C LYS A 238 -20.27 19.92 21.31
N ASN A 239 -21.09 20.94 21.52
CA ASN A 239 -22.37 21.01 20.85
C ASN A 239 -22.12 21.28 19.36
N ASP A 240 -22.97 20.72 18.50
CA ASP A 240 -22.87 20.88 17.06
C ASP A 240 -24.24 21.28 16.46
N ARG A 241 -24.23 21.68 15.18
CA ARG A 241 -25.43 22.19 14.47
C ARG A 241 -26.59 21.19 14.39
N THR A 242 -26.31 19.89 14.47
CA THR A 242 -27.29 18.80 14.37
C THR A 242 -27.98 18.49 15.70
N GLY A 243 -27.45 19.01 16.82
CA GLY A 243 -27.96 18.75 18.17
C GLY A 243 -27.56 17.40 18.78
N VAL A 244 -26.80 16.54 18.07
CA VAL A 244 -26.34 15.23 18.59
C VAL A 244 -25.22 15.38 19.62
N GLY A 245 -24.35 16.37 19.43
CA GLY A 245 -23.10 16.56 20.13
C GLY A 245 -21.97 15.69 19.58
N THR A 246 -20.75 16.20 19.66
CA THR A 246 -19.54 15.52 19.17
C THR A 246 -18.45 15.49 20.23
N LEU A 247 -17.56 14.49 20.12
CA LEU A 247 -16.20 14.57 20.67
C LEU A 247 -15.29 14.96 19.52
N SER A 248 -14.48 16.01 19.67
CA SER A 248 -13.59 16.44 18.59
C SER A 248 -12.18 16.81 19.03
N LEU A 249 -11.26 16.69 18.07
CA LEU A 249 -9.90 17.21 18.13
C LEU A 249 -9.66 18.04 16.85
N PHE A 250 -8.57 18.81 16.82
CA PHE A 250 -8.29 19.72 15.71
C PHE A 250 -6.89 19.48 15.13
N GLY A 251 -6.81 19.26 13.82
CA GLY A 251 -5.56 19.13 13.07
C GLY A 251 -4.95 17.73 13.14
N TYR A 252 -5.19 16.91 12.12
CA TYR A 252 -4.59 15.58 11.99
C TYR A 252 -4.25 15.27 10.54
N GLN A 253 -3.35 14.30 10.32
CA GLN A 253 -3.00 13.83 8.98
C GLN A 253 -2.87 12.31 8.98
N MET A 254 -3.39 11.68 7.93
CA MET A 254 -3.16 10.27 7.61
C MET A 254 -2.50 10.17 6.23
N ARG A 255 -1.78 9.07 5.98
CA ARG A 255 -1.11 8.81 4.71
C ARG A 255 -1.36 7.38 4.25
N PHE A 256 -1.72 7.19 3.00
CA PHE A 256 -2.04 5.88 2.46
C PHE A 256 -1.28 5.63 1.17
N SER A 257 -0.53 4.53 1.09
CA SER A 257 0.11 4.12 -0.15
C SER A 257 -0.95 3.63 -1.13
N LEU A 258 -0.88 4.12 -2.37
CA LEU A 258 -1.69 3.65 -3.50
C LEU A 258 -0.91 2.65 -4.38
N GLN A 259 0.33 2.35 -4.00
CA GLN A 259 1.16 1.36 -4.69
C GLN A 259 0.78 -0.05 -4.23
N ASN A 260 0.34 -0.88 -5.17
CA ASN A 260 0.00 -2.28 -4.96
C ASN A 260 -1.08 -2.52 -3.89
N GLN A 261 -1.93 -1.53 -3.59
CA GLN A 261 -3.08 -1.66 -2.68
C GLN A 261 -4.01 -0.46 -2.87
N PHE A 262 -5.24 -0.57 -2.38
CA PHE A 262 -6.22 0.50 -2.40
C PHE A 262 -6.79 0.71 -0.99
N PRO A 263 -6.66 1.91 -0.39
CA PRO A 263 -6.95 2.14 1.03
C PRO A 263 -8.45 2.24 1.32
N LEU A 264 -9.16 1.11 1.17
CA LEU A 264 -10.55 0.97 1.56
C LEU A 264 -10.63 0.19 2.86
N LEU A 265 -11.16 0.84 3.90
CA LEU A 265 -11.17 0.26 5.25
C LEU A 265 -11.80 -1.14 5.27
N THR A 266 -11.19 -2.01 6.08
CA THR A 266 -11.55 -3.42 6.19
C THR A 266 -12.21 -3.75 7.52
N THR A 267 -11.99 -2.95 8.57
CA THR A 267 -12.67 -3.12 9.87
C THR A 267 -14.17 -2.85 9.82
N LYS A 268 -14.66 -2.25 8.73
CA LYS A 268 -16.08 -2.09 8.40
C LYS A 268 -16.22 -2.04 6.88
N LYS A 269 -17.20 -2.77 6.33
CA LYS A 269 -17.53 -2.68 4.90
C LYS A 269 -17.91 -1.23 4.52
N VAL A 270 -17.18 -0.66 3.58
CA VAL A 270 -17.43 0.67 3.01
C VAL A 270 -18.38 0.55 1.81
N PHE A 271 -19.25 1.53 1.61
CA PHE A 271 -20.23 1.54 0.52
C PHE A 271 -19.59 1.92 -0.83
N TRP A 272 -18.86 0.97 -1.43
CA TRP A 272 -18.12 1.15 -2.68
C TRP A 272 -18.97 1.70 -3.83
N LYS A 273 -20.18 1.17 -4.03
CA LYS A 273 -21.10 1.61 -5.09
C LYS A 273 -21.39 3.11 -4.98
N GLY A 274 -21.75 3.57 -3.78
CA GLY A 274 -21.98 4.99 -3.52
C GLY A 274 -20.74 5.84 -3.76
N LEU A 275 -19.58 5.36 -3.32
CA LEU A 275 -18.30 6.06 -3.47
C LEU A 275 -17.93 6.32 -4.93
N VAL A 276 -18.03 5.30 -5.78
CA VAL A 276 -17.71 5.45 -7.20
C VAL A 276 -18.70 6.37 -7.89
N TYR A 277 -20.01 6.18 -7.67
CA TYR A 277 -21.03 7.03 -8.32
C TYR A 277 -20.98 8.47 -7.86
N GLU A 278 -20.70 8.74 -6.58
CA GLU A 278 -20.53 10.11 -6.08
C GLU A 278 -19.31 10.79 -6.72
N LEU A 279 -18.18 10.07 -6.83
CA LEU A 279 -17.00 10.64 -7.46
C LEU A 279 -17.23 10.96 -8.94
N LEU A 280 -17.86 10.06 -9.69
CA LEU A 280 -18.24 10.31 -11.09
C LEU A 280 -19.22 11.49 -11.21
N TRP A 281 -20.15 11.62 -10.25
CA TRP A 281 -21.07 12.75 -10.17
C TRP A 281 -20.33 14.08 -9.92
N PHE A 282 -19.35 14.12 -9.01
CA PHE A 282 -18.49 15.28 -8.81
C PHE A 282 -17.68 15.62 -10.07
N ILE A 283 -17.08 14.61 -10.70
CA ILE A 283 -16.31 14.79 -11.94
C ILE A 283 -17.20 15.43 -12.99
N SER A 284 -18.42 14.93 -13.20
CA SER A 284 -19.36 15.48 -14.20
C SER A 284 -19.83 16.93 -13.95
N GLY A 285 -19.47 17.55 -12.82
CA GLY A 285 -19.92 18.89 -12.46
C GLY A 285 -21.38 18.94 -11.99
N SER A 286 -22.05 17.80 -11.84
CA SER A 286 -23.47 17.75 -11.51
C SER A 286 -23.74 18.17 -10.06
N THR A 287 -24.90 18.82 -9.86
CA THR A 287 -25.40 19.28 -8.55
C THR A 287 -26.79 18.70 -8.21
N ASN A 288 -27.31 17.83 -9.08
CA ASN A 288 -28.58 17.16 -8.91
C ASN A 288 -28.41 15.83 -8.16
N ALA A 289 -28.81 15.77 -6.90
CA ALA A 289 -28.74 14.57 -6.07
C ALA A 289 -29.60 13.42 -6.60
N LYS A 290 -30.70 13.70 -7.33
CA LYS A 290 -31.58 12.66 -7.88
C LYS A 290 -30.85 11.73 -8.86
N LYS A 291 -29.82 12.22 -9.56
CA LYS A 291 -28.97 11.37 -10.43
C LYS A 291 -28.24 10.28 -9.65
N LEU A 292 -27.92 10.52 -8.37
CA LEU A 292 -27.37 9.49 -7.49
C LEU A 292 -28.48 8.54 -7.00
N SER A 293 -29.64 9.08 -6.61
CA SER A 293 -30.79 8.28 -6.18
C SER A 293 -31.28 7.32 -7.28
N GLU A 294 -31.25 7.73 -8.55
CA GLU A 294 -31.52 6.89 -9.72
C GLU A 294 -30.56 5.69 -9.86
N LYS A 295 -29.37 5.78 -9.27
CA LYS A 295 -28.39 4.70 -9.18
C LYS A 295 -28.47 3.94 -7.86
N ASP A 296 -29.52 4.16 -7.06
CA ASP A 296 -29.70 3.58 -5.71
C ASP A 296 -28.51 3.97 -4.80
N VAL A 297 -28.19 5.27 -4.82
CA VAL A 297 -27.20 5.92 -3.95
C VAL A 297 -27.86 7.11 -3.28
N HIS A 298 -28.16 6.97 -1.98
CA HIS A 298 -29.02 7.89 -1.21
C HIS A 298 -28.27 8.77 -0.21
N ILE A 299 -26.96 8.95 -0.38
CA ILE A 299 -26.10 9.62 0.60
C ILE A 299 -26.34 11.14 0.71
N TRP A 300 -27.00 11.74 -0.28
CA TRP A 300 -27.33 13.17 -0.33
C TRP A 300 -28.83 13.46 -0.11
N ASP A 301 -29.67 12.45 -0.03
CA ASP A 301 -31.14 12.60 -0.04
C ASP A 301 -31.62 13.50 1.12
N GLU A 302 -31.12 13.30 2.33
CA GLU A 302 -31.54 14.09 3.51
C GLU A 302 -31.14 15.57 3.34
N ASN A 303 -29.94 15.85 2.85
CA ASN A 303 -29.43 17.21 2.62
C ASN A 303 -30.03 17.89 1.37
N ALA A 304 -30.67 17.13 0.49
CA ALA A 304 -31.34 17.65 -0.71
C ALA A 304 -32.87 17.67 -0.58
N SER A 305 -33.40 17.18 0.54
CA SER A 305 -34.84 17.11 0.81
C SER A 305 -35.48 18.49 0.86
N ARG A 306 -36.75 18.58 0.46
CA ARG A 306 -37.53 19.83 0.54
C ARG A 306 -37.43 20.50 1.92
N ALA A 307 -37.63 19.71 2.99
CA ALA A 307 -37.60 20.19 4.36
C ALA A 307 -36.23 20.78 4.75
N PHE A 308 -35.12 20.14 4.34
CA PHE A 308 -33.79 20.63 4.64
C PHE A 308 -33.47 21.91 3.85
N LEU A 309 -33.82 21.97 2.56
CA LEU A 309 -33.64 23.17 1.74
C LEU A 309 -34.45 24.36 2.28
N ASP A 310 -35.68 24.13 2.74
CA ASP A 310 -36.51 25.17 3.38
C ASP A 310 -35.89 25.67 4.69
N SER A 311 -35.28 24.78 5.47
CA SER A 311 -34.57 25.16 6.71
C SER A 311 -33.38 26.09 6.46
N LEU A 312 -32.82 26.07 5.24
CA LEU A 312 -31.75 26.96 4.79
C LEU A 312 -32.27 28.23 4.10
N GLY A 313 -33.59 28.38 3.95
CA GLY A 313 -34.22 29.52 3.26
C GLY A 313 -34.26 29.40 1.74
N PHE A 314 -34.05 28.21 1.17
CA PHE A 314 -34.06 27.98 -0.28
C PHE A 314 -35.46 27.56 -0.80
N PHE A 315 -36.47 28.38 -0.59
CA PHE A 315 -37.87 28.05 -0.93
C PHE A 315 -38.11 27.78 -2.41
N ASP A 316 -37.40 28.48 -3.30
CA ASP A 316 -37.55 28.36 -4.76
C ASP A 316 -36.62 27.32 -5.40
N ARG A 317 -35.71 26.70 -4.61
CA ARG A 317 -34.76 25.70 -5.10
C ARG A 317 -35.43 24.34 -5.21
N GLU A 318 -35.38 23.66 -6.35
CA GLU A 318 -36.02 22.35 -6.50
C GLU A 318 -35.44 21.29 -5.53
N GLU A 319 -36.28 20.38 -5.03
CA GLU A 319 -35.81 19.22 -4.26
C GLU A 319 -34.80 18.41 -5.09
N GLY A 320 -33.68 18.03 -4.48
CA GLY A 320 -32.55 17.40 -5.17
C GLY A 320 -31.46 18.38 -5.63
N ASP A 321 -31.73 19.69 -5.73
CA ASP A 321 -30.74 20.70 -6.11
C ASP A 321 -29.89 21.06 -4.89
N LEU A 322 -28.60 20.70 -4.90
CA LEU A 322 -27.68 20.98 -3.80
C LEU A 322 -27.02 22.35 -3.88
N GLY A 323 -27.26 23.10 -4.97
CA GLY A 323 -26.55 24.33 -5.29
C GLY A 323 -25.14 24.08 -5.84
N PRO A 324 -24.31 25.14 -5.91
CA PRO A 324 -22.99 25.07 -6.56
C PRO A 324 -21.95 24.37 -5.67
N VAL A 325 -22.22 23.12 -5.28
CA VAL A 325 -21.36 22.29 -4.42
C VAL A 325 -20.23 21.62 -5.21
N TYR A 326 -19.22 21.12 -4.51
CA TYR A 326 -18.13 20.24 -4.99
C TYR A 326 -17.87 20.23 -6.50
N GLY A 327 -18.49 19.30 -7.25
CA GLY A 327 -18.27 19.12 -8.68
C GLY A 327 -18.50 20.38 -9.51
N PHE A 328 -19.51 21.18 -9.16
CA PHE A 328 -19.72 22.47 -9.79
C PHE A 328 -18.52 23.39 -9.60
N GLN A 329 -17.94 23.43 -8.40
CA GLN A 329 -16.71 24.21 -8.17
C GLN A 329 -15.52 23.59 -8.91
N TRP A 330 -15.47 22.27 -9.09
CA TRP A 330 -14.37 21.61 -9.82
C TRP A 330 -14.37 21.95 -11.31
N ARG A 331 -15.55 21.99 -11.94
CA ARG A 331 -15.70 22.17 -13.40
C ARG A 331 -16.06 23.60 -13.81
N HIS A 332 -16.66 24.38 -12.91
CA HIS A 332 -17.25 25.69 -13.18
C HIS A 332 -16.92 26.71 -12.06
N PHE A 333 -15.69 26.71 -11.54
CA PHE A 333 -15.31 27.58 -10.42
C PHE A 333 -15.58 29.05 -10.76
N GLY A 334 -16.35 29.74 -9.92
CA GLY A 334 -16.71 31.15 -10.12
C GLY A 334 -17.85 31.41 -11.11
N ALA A 335 -18.42 30.39 -11.74
CA ALA A 335 -19.63 30.55 -12.56
C ALA A 335 -20.84 30.96 -11.69
N LYS A 336 -21.77 31.71 -12.29
CA LYS A 336 -23.01 32.12 -11.61
C LYS A 336 -24.02 30.98 -11.67
N TYR A 337 -24.24 30.34 -10.52
CA TYR A 337 -25.24 29.27 -10.39
C TYR A 337 -26.65 29.80 -10.69
N ARG A 338 -27.41 29.00 -11.43
CA ARG A 338 -28.81 29.22 -11.82
C ARG A 338 -29.68 28.10 -11.24
N SER A 339 -29.66 26.92 -11.86
CA SER A 339 -30.28 25.69 -11.36
C SER A 339 -29.43 24.45 -11.67
N MET A 340 -29.79 23.30 -11.09
CA MET A 340 -29.16 22.01 -11.39
C MET A 340 -29.41 21.47 -12.81
N HIS A 341 -30.28 22.11 -13.58
CA HIS A 341 -30.66 21.71 -14.95
C HIS A 341 -30.02 22.57 -16.05
N ASP A 342 -29.48 23.74 -15.67
CA ASP A 342 -28.80 24.62 -16.61
C ASP A 342 -27.50 23.99 -17.13
N ASN A 343 -27.16 24.29 -18.39
CA ASN A 343 -25.83 24.00 -18.91
C ASN A 343 -24.85 25.10 -18.47
N TYR A 344 -23.70 24.72 -17.92
CA TYR A 344 -22.61 25.61 -17.50
C TYR A 344 -21.32 25.39 -18.31
N ASP A 345 -21.38 24.66 -19.42
CA ASP A 345 -20.23 24.45 -20.31
C ASP A 345 -19.58 25.78 -20.68
N ASN A 346 -18.26 25.85 -20.54
CA ASN A 346 -17.44 27.04 -20.77
C ASN A 346 -17.72 28.23 -19.81
N GLU A 347 -18.52 28.05 -18.76
CA GLU A 347 -18.65 29.02 -17.67
C GLU A 347 -17.71 28.70 -16.50
N GLY A 348 -17.10 29.74 -15.95
CA GLY A 348 -16.16 29.61 -14.83
C GLY A 348 -14.82 29.01 -15.23
N ILE A 349 -14.14 28.37 -14.28
CA ILE A 349 -12.84 27.71 -14.47
C ILE A 349 -13.00 26.21 -14.26
N ASP A 350 -12.70 25.41 -15.29
CA ASP A 350 -12.57 23.96 -15.17
C ASP A 350 -11.19 23.60 -14.59
N GLN A 351 -11.13 23.56 -13.27
CA GLN A 351 -9.91 23.27 -12.52
C GLN A 351 -9.42 21.84 -12.78
N LEU A 352 -10.33 20.87 -12.88
CA LEU A 352 -9.97 19.46 -13.07
C LEU A 352 -9.30 19.25 -14.44
N SER A 353 -9.88 19.81 -15.50
CA SER A 353 -9.29 19.75 -16.84
C SER A 353 -7.94 20.46 -16.90
N GLN A 354 -7.81 21.65 -16.29
CA GLN A 354 -6.53 22.37 -16.24
C GLN A 354 -5.43 21.59 -15.52
N ILE A 355 -5.76 20.92 -14.42
CA ILE A 355 -4.82 20.06 -13.68
C ILE A 355 -4.37 18.89 -14.55
N ILE A 356 -5.31 18.19 -15.22
CA ILE A 356 -5.00 17.05 -16.08
C ILE A 356 -4.08 17.47 -17.24
N GLU A 357 -4.38 18.60 -17.90
CA GLU A 357 -3.53 19.11 -18.98
C GLU A 357 -2.16 19.58 -18.48
N THR A 358 -2.10 20.15 -17.27
CA THR A 358 -0.83 20.50 -16.62
C THR A 358 -0.01 19.24 -16.30
N LEU A 359 -0.64 18.17 -15.81
CA LEU A 359 0.03 16.90 -15.53
C LEU A 359 0.65 16.27 -16.79
N LYS A 360 -0.02 16.39 -17.94
CA LYS A 360 0.49 15.90 -19.23
C LYS A 360 1.64 16.74 -19.77
N SER A 361 1.54 18.07 -19.67
CA SER A 361 2.47 19.01 -20.31
C SER A 361 3.64 19.46 -19.42
N ASN A 362 3.41 19.61 -18.12
CA ASN A 362 4.38 20.08 -17.12
C ASN A 362 4.15 19.42 -15.74
N PRO A 363 4.45 18.13 -15.59
CA PRO A 363 4.19 17.38 -14.35
C PRO A 363 4.97 17.88 -13.12
N ASN A 364 5.99 18.73 -13.30
CA ASN A 364 6.77 19.33 -12.21
C ASN A 364 6.16 20.64 -11.68
N ASP A 365 5.05 21.09 -12.25
CA ASP A 365 4.36 22.30 -11.76
C ASP A 365 3.89 22.11 -10.31
N ARG A 366 3.91 23.19 -9.53
CA ARG A 366 3.60 23.17 -8.09
C ARG A 366 2.22 23.75 -7.76
N ARG A 367 1.40 24.03 -8.78
CA ARG A 367 0.12 24.76 -8.70
C ARG A 367 -1.07 23.90 -9.13
N MET A 368 -0.86 22.60 -9.27
CA MET A 368 -1.92 21.63 -9.57
C MET A 368 -2.84 21.45 -8.36
N ILE A 369 -3.70 22.45 -8.12
CA ILE A 369 -4.57 22.58 -6.96
C ILE A 369 -6.03 22.61 -7.43
N LEU A 370 -6.85 21.77 -6.81
CA LEU A 370 -8.29 21.70 -6.98
C LEU A 370 -8.95 22.23 -5.71
N THR A 371 -9.83 23.23 -5.79
CA THR A 371 -10.56 23.75 -4.63
C THR A 371 -12.07 23.73 -4.83
N ALA A 372 -12.80 23.36 -3.77
CA ALA A 372 -14.25 23.53 -3.68
C ALA A 372 -14.65 24.70 -2.78
N TRP A 373 -13.69 25.37 -2.11
CA TRP A 373 -13.99 26.48 -1.21
C TRP A 373 -14.09 27.80 -1.98
N ASN A 374 -15.32 28.22 -2.25
CA ASN A 374 -15.62 29.50 -2.89
C ASN A 374 -16.43 30.38 -1.94
N PRO A 375 -15.80 31.34 -1.23
CA PRO A 375 -16.48 32.20 -0.26
C PRO A 375 -17.72 32.92 -0.82
N SER A 376 -17.69 33.30 -2.10
CA SER A 376 -18.81 34.00 -2.76
C SER A 376 -20.02 33.10 -3.05
N ALA A 377 -19.84 31.78 -3.01
CA ALA A 377 -20.88 30.80 -3.32
C ALA A 377 -21.37 30.00 -2.11
N ILE A 378 -20.69 30.05 -0.96
CA ILE A 378 -21.03 29.25 0.24
C ILE A 378 -22.49 29.40 0.67
N SER A 379 -23.02 30.62 0.65
CA SER A 379 -24.41 30.90 1.04
C SER A 379 -25.47 30.33 0.09
N GLN A 380 -25.05 29.77 -1.05
CA GLN A 380 -25.93 29.15 -2.05
C GLN A 380 -25.89 27.62 -2.00
N MET A 381 -25.02 27.02 -1.18
CA MET A 381 -24.81 25.58 -1.09
C MET A 381 -25.71 24.97 -0.02
N ALA A 382 -26.37 23.86 -0.32
CA ALA A 382 -27.13 23.09 0.66
C ALA A 382 -26.22 22.61 1.82
N LEU A 383 -24.98 22.24 1.50
CA LEU A 383 -23.97 21.94 2.51
C LEU A 383 -22.62 22.51 2.06
N PRO A 384 -21.97 23.38 2.85
CA PRO A 384 -20.64 23.88 2.52
C PRO A 384 -19.63 22.73 2.41
N PRO A 385 -18.72 22.73 1.42
CA PRO A 385 -17.83 21.60 1.14
C PRO A 385 -17.02 21.15 2.36
N CYS A 386 -16.99 19.84 2.63
CA CYS A 386 -16.17 19.27 3.69
C CYS A 386 -14.71 19.12 3.25
N HIS A 387 -14.44 18.37 2.19
CA HIS A 387 -13.12 18.26 1.54
C HIS A 387 -12.96 19.42 0.57
N ILE A 388 -12.18 20.42 1.01
CA ILE A 388 -12.21 21.76 0.40
C ILE A 388 -11.09 22.00 -0.60
N LEU A 389 -9.98 21.27 -0.51
CA LEU A 389 -8.80 21.48 -1.33
C LEU A 389 -8.05 20.16 -1.54
N ALA A 390 -7.56 19.92 -2.76
CA ALA A 390 -6.58 18.88 -3.05
C ALA A 390 -5.45 19.43 -3.92
N GLN A 391 -4.23 18.96 -3.67
CA GLN A 391 -3.05 19.28 -4.47
C GLN A 391 -2.44 18.00 -5.03
N PHE A 392 -2.05 18.02 -6.29
CA PHE A 392 -1.39 16.91 -6.96
C PHE A 392 0.11 17.14 -7.09
N TYR A 393 0.87 16.05 -7.01
CA TYR A 393 2.33 16.08 -7.05
C TYR A 393 2.88 14.87 -7.80
N VAL A 394 3.82 15.09 -8.71
CA VAL A 394 4.50 14.02 -9.45
C VAL A 394 5.94 13.90 -8.98
N ALA A 395 6.36 12.68 -8.63
CA ALA A 395 7.76 12.35 -8.40
C ALA A 395 8.05 10.92 -8.87
N ASN A 396 9.18 10.74 -9.58
CA ASN A 396 9.64 9.43 -10.04
C ASN A 396 8.59 8.64 -10.83
N GLY A 397 7.74 9.31 -11.60
CA GLY A 397 6.64 8.69 -12.36
C GLY A 397 5.40 8.34 -11.53
N TYR A 398 5.34 8.74 -10.26
CA TYR A 398 4.20 8.50 -9.37
C TYR A 398 3.41 9.79 -9.12
N LEU A 399 2.09 9.72 -9.27
CA LEU A 399 1.14 10.78 -8.93
C LEU A 399 0.64 10.59 -7.50
N SER A 400 0.88 11.59 -6.65
CA SER A 400 0.35 11.66 -5.29
C SER A 400 -0.67 12.78 -5.15
N CYS A 401 -1.56 12.64 -4.18
CA CYS A 401 -2.62 13.61 -3.88
C CYS A 401 -2.56 13.99 -2.40
N HIS A 402 -2.57 15.29 -2.10
CA HIS A 402 -2.71 15.82 -0.76
C HIS A 402 -4.04 16.55 -0.64
N MET A 403 -5.00 15.96 0.07
CA MET A 403 -6.31 16.53 0.30
C MET A 403 -6.44 17.12 1.71
N TYR A 404 -7.10 18.28 1.82
CA TYR A 404 -7.48 18.91 3.07
C TYR A 404 -9.00 18.94 3.25
N GLN A 405 -9.47 18.43 4.39
CA GLN A 405 -10.87 18.43 4.79
C GLN A 405 -11.07 19.22 6.08
N ARG A 406 -11.95 20.23 6.04
CA ARG A 406 -12.17 21.12 7.19
C ARG A 406 -12.92 20.45 8.36
N SER A 407 -13.76 19.45 8.05
CA SER A 407 -14.73 18.84 8.96
C SER A 407 -14.88 17.35 8.63
N CYS A 408 -14.54 16.48 9.57
CA CYS A 408 -14.28 15.07 9.33
C CYS A 408 -15.10 14.21 10.30
N ASP A 409 -16.26 13.74 9.84
CA ASP A 409 -17.02 12.70 10.53
C ASP A 409 -16.23 11.38 10.43
N MET A 410 -15.63 10.97 11.54
CA MET A 410 -14.82 9.76 11.61
C MET A 410 -15.67 8.49 11.46
N GLY A 411 -16.95 8.50 11.83
CA GLY A 411 -17.82 7.33 11.76
C GLY A 411 -18.26 7.00 10.34
N LEU A 412 -18.65 8.01 9.58
CA LEU A 412 -19.25 7.84 8.24
C LEU A 412 -18.37 8.43 7.13
N GLY A 413 -18.06 9.72 7.19
CA GLY A 413 -17.45 10.47 6.09
C GLY A 413 -16.02 10.07 5.79
N VAL A 414 -15.15 10.01 6.80
CA VAL A 414 -13.70 9.77 6.61
C VAL A 414 -13.39 8.46 5.87
N PRO A 415 -13.96 7.30 6.24
CA PRO A 415 -13.77 6.06 5.47
C PRO A 415 -14.14 6.18 3.99
N PHE A 416 -15.19 6.95 3.70
CA PHE A 416 -15.67 7.20 2.35
C PHE A 416 -14.72 8.14 1.58
N ASN A 417 -14.26 9.21 2.23
CA ASN A 417 -13.40 10.22 1.63
C ASN A 417 -11.97 9.72 1.36
N ILE A 418 -11.44 8.80 2.18
CA ILE A 418 -10.16 8.10 1.90
C ILE A 418 -10.26 7.41 0.53
N GLY A 419 -11.28 6.54 0.35
CA GLY A 419 -11.42 5.80 -0.89
C GLY A 419 -11.75 6.71 -2.09
N SER A 420 -12.53 7.77 -1.89
CA SER A 420 -12.91 8.71 -2.96
C SER A 420 -11.69 9.44 -3.55
N TYR A 421 -10.85 10.05 -2.72
CA TYR A 421 -9.65 10.73 -3.23
C TYR A 421 -8.53 9.79 -3.65
N ALA A 422 -8.45 8.58 -3.07
CA ALA A 422 -7.59 7.52 -3.58
C ALA A 422 -8.01 7.13 -5.01
N LEU A 423 -9.31 6.93 -5.25
CA LEU A 423 -9.85 6.60 -6.56
C LEU A 423 -9.63 7.73 -7.57
N LEU A 424 -9.90 8.98 -7.20
CA LEU A 424 -9.63 10.15 -8.05
C LEU A 424 -8.15 10.19 -8.48
N THR A 425 -7.24 9.95 -7.55
CA THR A 425 -5.80 9.92 -7.83
C THR A 425 -5.45 8.81 -8.82
N CYS A 426 -6.00 7.60 -8.63
CA CYS A 426 -5.81 6.49 -9.56
C CYS A 426 -6.40 6.76 -10.95
N MET A 427 -7.59 7.38 -11.02
CA MET A 427 -8.23 7.75 -12.29
C MET A 427 -7.40 8.77 -13.06
N ILE A 428 -6.96 9.85 -12.40
CA ILE A 428 -6.11 10.85 -13.03
C ILE A 428 -4.79 10.22 -13.48
N ALA A 429 -4.13 9.43 -12.63
CA ALA A 429 -2.89 8.73 -12.96
C ALA A 429 -3.05 7.86 -14.22
N LYS A 430 -4.18 7.15 -14.36
CA LYS A 430 -4.50 6.34 -15.54
C LYS A 430 -4.56 7.19 -16.82
N ILE A 431 -5.29 8.31 -16.78
CA ILE A 431 -5.48 9.22 -17.93
C ILE A 431 -4.17 9.90 -18.36
N VAL A 432 -3.29 10.21 -17.40
CA VAL A 432 -2.00 10.88 -17.69
C VAL A 432 -0.82 9.90 -17.77
N HIS A 433 -1.09 8.59 -17.79
CA HIS A 433 -0.09 7.52 -17.88
C HIS A 433 1.00 7.56 -16.79
N LEU A 434 0.62 7.93 -15.57
CA LEU A 434 1.47 7.87 -14.36
C LEU A 434 1.06 6.69 -13.48
N SER A 435 1.95 6.30 -12.55
CA SER A 435 1.63 5.32 -11.52
C SER A 435 0.98 5.99 -10.30
N PRO A 436 -0.02 5.40 -9.62
CA PRO A 436 -0.53 5.92 -8.36
C PRO A 436 0.53 5.87 -7.25
N GLY A 437 0.75 7.00 -6.57
CA GLY A 437 1.75 7.16 -5.51
C GLY A 437 1.14 7.03 -4.12
N GLU A 438 0.81 8.17 -3.49
CA GLU A 438 0.32 8.25 -2.11
C GLU A 438 -0.87 9.21 -2.00
N LEU A 439 -1.82 8.88 -1.13
CA LEU A 439 -2.84 9.81 -0.65
C LEU A 439 -2.42 10.36 0.72
N ILE A 440 -2.25 11.67 0.82
CA ILE A 440 -2.03 12.40 2.06
C ILE A 440 -3.35 13.09 2.42
N TYR A 441 -3.92 12.74 3.57
CA TYR A 441 -5.23 13.22 4.00
C TYR A 441 -5.08 14.07 5.26
N SER A 442 -5.14 15.39 5.09
CA SER A 442 -5.11 16.37 6.17
C SER A 442 -6.52 16.79 6.58
N MET A 443 -6.72 16.90 7.89
CA MET A 443 -8.04 17.05 8.50
C MET A 443 -8.02 18.19 9.51
N GLY A 444 -9.03 19.06 9.44
CA GLY A 444 -9.29 20.14 10.40
C GLY A 444 -9.97 19.62 11.66
N ASP A 445 -11.26 19.89 11.82
CA ASP A 445 -12.06 19.34 12.93
C ASP A 445 -12.34 17.84 12.66
N VAL A 446 -11.70 16.97 13.44
CA VAL A 446 -11.94 15.53 13.43
C VAL A 446 -12.85 15.17 14.58
N HIS A 447 -13.99 14.55 14.29
CA HIS A 447 -15.01 14.33 15.30
C HIS A 447 -15.72 12.99 15.19
N ILE A 448 -16.23 12.56 16.34
CA ILE A 448 -17.14 11.42 16.47
C ILE A 448 -18.45 11.96 17.03
N TYR A 449 -19.55 11.73 16.32
CA TYR A 449 -20.88 11.97 16.86
C TYR A 449 -21.16 11.04 18.03
N ARG A 450 -21.85 11.54 19.05
CA ARG A 450 -22.14 10.75 20.27
C ARG A 450 -22.89 9.45 19.99
N ASN A 451 -23.80 9.45 19.03
CA ASN A 451 -24.54 8.27 18.60
C ASN A 451 -23.68 7.25 17.81
N HIS A 452 -22.41 7.55 17.51
CA HIS A 452 -21.46 6.64 16.87
C HIS A 452 -20.44 6.02 17.83
N LEU A 453 -20.39 6.44 19.10
CA LEU A 453 -19.40 5.94 20.07
C LEU A 453 -19.46 4.42 20.25
N GLU A 454 -20.66 3.85 20.44
CA GLU A 454 -20.84 2.41 20.57
C GLU A 454 -20.51 1.66 19.25
N PRO A 455 -21.06 2.04 18.08
CA PRO A 455 -20.64 1.49 16.79
C PRO A 455 -19.13 1.50 16.54
N LEU A 456 -18.46 2.60 16.89
CA LEU A 456 -17.01 2.75 16.72
C LEU A 456 -16.21 1.90 17.72
N THR A 457 -16.72 1.73 18.95
CA THR A 457 -16.14 0.78 19.91
C THR A 457 -16.14 -0.64 19.35
N VAL A 458 -17.23 -1.06 18.70
CA VAL A 458 -17.30 -2.36 18.00
C VAL A 458 -16.28 -2.42 16.87
N GLN A 459 -16.11 -1.34 16.09
CA GLN A 459 -15.11 -1.27 15.03
C GLN A 459 -13.67 -1.40 15.57
N LEU A 460 -13.34 -0.72 16.68
CA LEU A 460 -12.01 -0.72 17.30
C LEU A 460 -11.56 -2.11 17.81
N ASN A 461 -12.51 -3.01 18.09
CA ASN A 461 -12.23 -4.39 18.48
C ASN A 461 -11.93 -5.32 17.29
N ARG A 462 -12.08 -4.84 16.05
CA ARG A 462 -11.79 -5.62 14.85
C ARG A 462 -10.36 -5.36 14.40
N LYS A 463 -9.61 -6.45 14.17
CA LYS A 463 -8.29 -6.35 13.53
C LYS A 463 -8.46 -6.01 12.04
N PRO A 464 -7.72 -5.03 11.50
CA PRO A 464 -7.64 -4.81 10.06
C PRO A 464 -7.27 -6.09 9.32
N ARG A 465 -7.89 -6.29 8.17
CA ARG A 465 -7.51 -7.27 7.15
C ARG A 465 -6.71 -6.53 6.05
N PRO A 466 -5.96 -7.25 5.20
CA PRO A 466 -5.26 -6.60 4.08
C PRO A 466 -6.20 -5.72 3.26
N PHE A 467 -5.73 -4.54 2.87
CA PHE A 467 -6.43 -3.70 1.90
C PHE A 467 -6.62 -4.43 0.56
N PRO A 468 -7.72 -4.14 -0.16
CA PRO A 468 -7.95 -4.69 -1.49
C PRO A 468 -6.98 -4.11 -2.53
N HIS A 469 -7.04 -4.64 -3.74
CA HIS A 469 -6.44 -4.03 -4.93
C HIS A 469 -7.52 -3.38 -5.80
N LEU A 470 -7.21 -2.21 -6.36
CA LEU A 470 -8.06 -1.57 -7.38
C LEU A 470 -7.56 -1.95 -8.76
N VAL A 471 -8.44 -2.53 -9.58
CA VAL A 471 -8.22 -2.73 -11.01
C VAL A 471 -9.10 -1.72 -11.76
N ILE A 472 -8.46 -0.94 -12.63
CA ILE A 472 -9.14 -0.04 -13.56
C ILE A 472 -9.00 -0.64 -14.95
N LYS A 473 -10.13 -0.95 -15.59
CA LYS A 473 -10.16 -1.57 -16.92
C LYS A 473 -9.48 -0.68 -17.96
N ASP A 474 -8.73 -1.31 -18.84
CA ASP A 474 -8.22 -0.68 -20.04
C ASP A 474 -9.25 -0.79 -21.15
N ARG A 475 -9.71 0.35 -21.67
CA ARG A 475 -10.59 0.41 -22.84
C ARG A 475 -10.05 1.44 -23.85
N PRO A 476 -10.10 1.17 -25.17
CA PRO A 476 -9.57 2.09 -26.18
C PRO A 476 -10.24 3.47 -26.18
N ASP A 477 -11.51 3.55 -25.77
CA ASP A 477 -12.31 4.78 -25.70
C ASP A 477 -12.08 5.61 -24.44
N LEU A 478 -11.28 5.13 -23.48
CA LEU A 478 -10.95 5.85 -22.25
C LEU A 478 -9.84 6.88 -22.51
N GLN A 479 -10.20 8.12 -22.86
CA GLN A 479 -9.26 9.19 -23.25
C GLN A 479 -9.22 10.35 -22.24
N THR A 480 -10.33 10.58 -21.57
CA THR A 480 -10.55 11.70 -20.65
C THR A 480 -11.11 11.20 -19.32
N ILE A 481 -11.06 12.05 -18.29
CA ILE A 481 -11.59 11.72 -16.97
C ILE A 481 -13.11 11.52 -16.98
N ASP A 482 -13.80 12.07 -17.99
CA ASP A 482 -15.25 12.01 -18.16
C ASP A 482 -15.74 10.69 -18.80
N ASP A 483 -14.84 9.91 -19.41
CA ASP A 483 -15.17 8.64 -20.07
C ASP A 483 -15.36 7.47 -19.09
N PHE A 484 -14.95 7.64 -17.83
CA PHE A 484 -15.06 6.60 -16.81
C PHE A 484 -16.53 6.29 -16.45
N VAL A 485 -16.84 5.00 -16.36
CA VAL A 485 -18.13 4.51 -15.85
C VAL A 485 -17.93 3.55 -14.69
N PHE A 486 -18.97 3.32 -13.89
CA PHE A 486 -18.91 2.44 -12.71
C PHE A 486 -18.28 1.05 -13.00
N THR A 487 -18.60 0.46 -14.15
CA THR A 487 -18.14 -0.88 -14.55
C THR A 487 -16.65 -0.95 -14.90
N ASP A 488 -15.94 0.18 -14.96
CA ASP A 488 -14.50 0.22 -15.19
C ASP A 488 -13.68 -0.12 -13.95
N PHE A 489 -14.31 -0.13 -12.77
CA PHE A 489 -13.62 -0.31 -11.50
C PHE A 489 -13.96 -1.64 -10.85
N GLU A 490 -12.92 -2.38 -10.47
CA GLU A 490 -13.05 -3.65 -9.76
C GLU A 490 -12.16 -3.62 -8.51
N LEU A 491 -12.74 -4.05 -7.37
CA LEU A 491 -12.00 -4.27 -6.14
C LEU A 491 -11.71 -5.76 -6.00
N VAL A 492 -10.44 -6.13 -6.11
CA VAL A 492 -9.94 -7.49 -5.95
C VAL A 492 -9.54 -7.71 -4.49
N ASP A 493 -9.88 -8.87 -3.94
CA ASP A 493 -9.57 -9.29 -2.56
C ASP A 493 -10.14 -8.38 -1.45
N TYR A 494 -11.25 -7.68 -1.72
CA TYR A 494 -11.93 -6.91 -0.68
C TYR A 494 -12.74 -7.80 0.26
N HIS A 495 -12.12 -8.20 1.37
CA HIS A 495 -12.72 -9.04 2.41
C HIS A 495 -12.94 -8.27 3.72
N PRO A 496 -13.79 -7.23 3.78
CA PRO A 496 -14.00 -6.48 5.01
C PRO A 496 -14.77 -7.30 6.06
N HIS A 497 -14.70 -6.86 7.31
CA HIS A 497 -15.68 -7.23 8.34
C HIS A 497 -17.07 -6.70 7.98
N SER A 498 -18.10 -7.25 8.63
CA SER A 498 -19.50 -6.90 8.37
C SER A 498 -19.78 -5.39 8.55
N THR A 499 -20.77 -4.88 7.83
CA THR A 499 -21.22 -3.49 7.95
C THR A 499 -21.59 -3.17 9.40
N ILE A 500 -21.22 -1.97 9.86
CA ILE A 500 -21.67 -1.40 11.14
C ILE A 500 -22.62 -0.25 10.77
N LYS A 501 -23.87 -0.33 11.24
CA LYS A 501 -24.88 0.71 10.99
C LYS A 501 -24.60 1.92 11.87
N MET A 502 -24.51 3.09 11.26
CA MET A 502 -24.40 4.40 11.91
C MET A 502 -25.38 5.34 11.20
N ARG A 503 -26.17 6.10 11.97
CA ARG A 503 -27.12 7.07 11.39
C ARG A 503 -26.41 8.38 11.12
N MET A 504 -26.68 8.99 9.96
CA MET A 504 -26.18 10.33 9.67
C MET A 504 -26.82 11.34 10.64
N ALA A 505 -26.06 12.38 10.99
CA ALA A 505 -26.56 13.51 11.74
C ALA A 505 -26.91 14.63 10.73
N VAL A 506 -28.19 14.99 10.66
CA VAL A 506 -28.71 15.98 9.70
C VAL A 506 -28.78 17.34 10.37
#